data_AF-A0A7C3H4E7-F1
#
_entry.id   AF-A0A7C3H4E7-F1
#
_cell.length_a   1.000
_cell.length_b   1.000
_cell.length_c   1.000
_cell.angle_alpha   90.00
_cell.angle_beta   90.00
_cell.angle_gamma   90.00
#
_symmetry.space_group_name_H-M   'P 1'
#
loop_
_entity.id
_entity.type
_entity.pdbx_description
1 polymer ?
#
loop_
_entity_poly.entity_id
_entity_poly.type
_entity_poly.pdbx_seq_one_letter_code
_entity_poly.pdbx_strand_id
1 'polypeptide(L)' 'MSTIERLPPHNLEAEEAVLGSLLIDPDAIYDVANFLHPHDFYKVQNKWIYEAILALNERR' A
#
# COMPACT_ATOMS: atom_id res chain seq x y z
N MET A 1 28.12 -7.35 20.26
CA MET A 1 27.23 -7.93 19.23
C MET A 1 26.23 -6.87 18.84
N SER A 2 26.45 -6.21 17.69
CA SER A 2 25.44 -5.33 17.11
C SER A 2 24.41 -6.24 16.45
N THR A 3 23.30 -6.48 17.14
CA THR A 3 22.13 -7.10 16.53
C THR A 3 21.58 -6.04 15.57
N ILE A 4 22.04 -6.06 14.32
CA ILE A 4 21.37 -5.34 13.24
C ILE A 4 19.96 -5.95 13.20
N GLU A 5 18.98 -5.27 13.81
CA GLU A 5 17.59 -5.42 13.43
C GLU A 5 17.55 -5.12 11.93
N ARG A 6 17.65 -6.16 11.11
CA ARG A 6 17.52 -6.02 9.67
C ARG A 6 16.12 -5.49 9.46
N LEU A 7 16.02 -4.26 8.96
CA LEU A 7 14.75 -3.74 8.47
C LEU A 7 14.12 -4.82 7.58
N PRO A 8 12.81 -5.09 7.74
CA PRO A 8 12.12 -5.98 6.83
C PRO A 8 12.33 -5.47 5.40
N PRO A 9 12.51 -6.37 4.43
CA PRO A 9 12.67 -5.98 3.03
C PRO A 9 11.43 -5.20 2.58
N HIS A 10 11.64 -4.05 1.98
CA HIS A 10 10.59 -3.15 1.51
C HIS A 10 11.06 -2.42 0.25
N ASN A 11 10.11 -1.86 -0.50
CA ASN A 11 10.40 -1.03 -1.68
C ASN A 11 9.43 0.16 -1.71
N LEU A 12 9.93 1.33 -1.34
CA LEU A 12 9.13 2.56 -1.28
C LEU A 12 8.64 3.01 -2.66
N GLU A 13 9.46 2.84 -3.70
CA GLU A 13 9.10 3.21 -5.07
C GLU A 13 7.94 2.35 -5.59
N ALA A 14 7.94 1.05 -5.24
CA ALA A 14 6.85 0.15 -5.58
C ALA A 14 5.56 0.52 -4.84
N GLU A 15 5.64 0.85 -3.54
CA GLU A 15 4.47 1.30 -2.78
C GLU A 15 3.88 2.58 -3.37
N GLU A 16 4.72 3.58 -3.66
CA GLU A 16 4.28 4.86 -4.25
C GLU A 16 3.71 4.66 -5.67
N ALA A 17 4.29 3.76 -6.47
CA ALA A 17 3.77 3.42 -7.81
C ALA A 17 2.39 2.74 -7.75
N VAL A 18 2.18 1.81 -6.81
CA VAL A 18 0.87 1.16 -6.63
C VAL A 18 -0.19 2.19 -6.24
N LEU A 19 0.10 3.05 -5.27
CA LEU A 19 -0.82 4.12 -4.88
C LEU A 19 -1.11 5.07 -6.04
N GLY A 20 -0.08 5.47 -6.79
CA GLY A 20 -0.22 6.29 -7.99
C GLY A 20 -1.13 5.64 -9.03
N SER A 21 -0.98 4.34 -9.27
CA SER A 21 -1.83 3.58 -10.20
C SER A 21 -3.30 3.61 -9.77
N LEU A 22 -3.57 3.39 -8.48
CA LEU A 22 -4.94 3.40 -7.93
C LEU A 22 -5.60 4.79 -7.95
N LEU A 23 -4.80 5.85 -7.92
CA LEU A 23 -5.30 7.22 -8.08
C LEU A 23 -5.63 7.56 -9.53
N ILE A 24 -4.90 6.98 -10.49
CA ILE A 24 -5.13 7.17 -11.94
C ILE A 24 -6.32 6.33 -12.40
N ASP A 25 -6.33 5.06 -12.02
CA ASP A 25 -7.37 4.08 -12.32
C ASP A 25 -7.90 3.46 -11.02
N PRO A 26 -9.02 3.97 -10.50
CA PRO A 26 -9.61 3.43 -9.28
C PRO A 26 -10.08 1.97 -9.40
N ASP A 27 -10.37 1.47 -10.60
CA ASP A 27 -10.88 0.12 -10.78
C ASP A 27 -9.76 -0.94 -10.68
N ALA A 28 -8.49 -0.52 -10.80
CA ALA A 28 -7.33 -1.36 -10.52
C ALA A 28 -7.30 -1.89 -9.06
N ILE A 29 -8.11 -1.32 -8.16
CA ILE A 29 -8.28 -1.85 -6.80
C ILE A 29 -8.80 -3.29 -6.80
N TYR A 30 -9.62 -3.68 -7.78
CA TYR A 30 -10.19 -5.03 -7.86
C TYR A 30 -9.12 -6.10 -8.16
N ASP A 31 -8.01 -5.71 -8.79
CA ASP A 31 -6.90 -6.61 -9.10
C ASP A 31 -6.01 -6.86 -7.87
N VAL A 32 -5.87 -5.87 -6.98
CA VAL A 32 -4.90 -5.92 -5.87
C VAL A 32 -5.52 -6.17 -4.50
N ALA A 33 -6.79 -5.79 -4.28
CA ALA A 33 -7.43 -5.85 -2.96
C ALA A 33 -7.52 -7.27 -2.36
N ASN A 34 -7.43 -8.31 -3.19
CA ASN A 34 -7.47 -9.69 -2.72
C ASN A 34 -6.19 -10.15 -2.01
N PHE A 35 -5.06 -9.47 -2.19
CA PHE A 35 -3.78 -9.88 -1.62
C PHE A 35 -2.97 -8.75 -0.98
N LEU A 36 -3.18 -7.49 -1.39
CA LEU A 36 -2.51 -6.33 -0.81
C LEU A 36 -3.38 -5.72 0.28
N HIS A 37 -2.88 -5.76 1.51
CA HIS A 37 -3.54 -5.19 2.67
C HIS A 37 -2.81 -3.93 3.17
N PRO A 38 -3.50 -3.02 3.88
CA PRO A 38 -2.87 -1.80 4.40
C PRO A 38 -1.62 -2.02 5.27
N HIS A 39 -1.56 -3.15 5.99
CA HIS A 39 -0.44 -3.47 6.87
C HIS A 39 0.80 -4.00 6.14
N ASP A 40 0.69 -4.28 4.83
CA ASP A 40 1.82 -4.71 4.00
C ASP A 40 2.71 -3.53 3.58
N PHE A 41 2.18 -2.30 3.63
CA PHE A 41 2.95 -1.09 3.39
C PHE A 41 3.93 -0.85 4.53
N TYR A 42 5.21 -0.69 4.19
CA TYR A 42 6.25 -0.39 5.16
C TYR A 42 6.15 1.07 5.64
N LYS A 43 5.87 2.01 4.73
CA LYS A 43 5.72 3.43 5.07
C LYS A 43 4.31 3.69 5.58
N VAL A 44 4.20 4.14 6.83
CA VAL A 44 2.90 4.38 7.49
C VAL A 44 2.01 5.36 6.72
N GLN A 45 2.59 6.34 6.03
CA GLN A 45 1.84 7.28 5.21
C GLN A 45 1.20 6.58 4.00
N ASN A 46 1.90 5.63 3.39
CA ASN A 46 1.39 4.88 2.25
C ASN A 46 0.24 3.96 2.68
N LYS A 47 0.36 3.33 3.86
CA LYS A 47 -0.73 2.61 4.52
C LYS A 47 -1.99 3.48 4.62
N TRP A 48 -1.89 4.69 5.17
CA TRP A 48 -3.04 5.57 5.36
C TRP A 48 -3.72 5.95 4.03
N ILE A 49 -2.93 6.17 2.98
CA ILE A 49 -3.47 6.46 1.65
C ILE A 49 -4.25 5.25 1.13
N TYR A 50 -3.70 4.04 1.25
CA TYR A 50 -4.38 2.81 0.81
C TYR A 50 -5.67 2.56 1.60
N GLU A 51 -5.68 2.77 2.92
CA GLU A 51 -6.89 2.69 3.76
C GLU A 51 -7.97 3.66 3.27
N ALA A 52 -7.59 4.89 2.92
CA ALA A 52 -8.52 5.88 2.39
C ALA A 52 -9.08 5.46 1.02
N ILE A 53 -8.24 4.91 0.13
CA ILE A 53 -8.68 4.39 -1.18
C ILE A 53 -9.70 3.26 -0.99
N LEU A 54 -9.42 2.29 -0.11
CA LEU A 54 -10.36 1.21 0.20
C LEU A 54 -11.68 1.74 0.75
N ALA A 55 -11.62 2.64 1.74
CA ALA A 55 -12.81 3.23 2.35
C ALA A 55 -13.66 4.06 1.36
N LEU A 56 -13.04 4.67 0.36
CA LEU A 56 -13.75 5.34 -0.73
C LEU A 56 -14.39 4.35 -1.69
N ASN A 57 -13.68 3.26 -2.02
CA ASN A 57 -14.20 2.21 -2.89
C ASN A 57 -15.40 1.47 -2.25
N GLU A 58 -15.39 1.23 -0.94
CA GLU A 58 -16.50 0.63 -0.19
C GLU A 58 -17.79 1.48 -0.19
N ARG A 59 -17.68 2.79 -0.49
CA ARG A 59 -18.81 3.73 -0.54
C ARG A 59 -19.36 3.97 -1.94
N ARG A 60 -18.76 3.37 -2.97
CA ARG A 60 -19.27 3.41 -4.34
C ARG A 60 -20.52 2.54 -4.47
#